data_AF-A0A241W5E0-F1
#
_entry.id   AF-A0A241W5E0-F1
#
_cell.length_a   1.000
_cell.length_b   1.000
_cell.length_c   1.000
_cell.angle_alpha   90.00
_cell.angle_beta   90.00
_cell.angle_gamma   90.00
#
_symmetry.space_group_name_H-M   'P 1'
#
loop_
_entity.id
_entity.type
_entity.pdbx_description
1 polymer ?
#
loop_
_entity_poly.entity_id
_entity_poly.type
_entity_poly.pdbx_seq_one_letter_code
_entity_poly.pdbx_strand_id
1 'polypeptide(L)'
;MKKLNSTLIIEQIYNFVLEKPYFQSKSQFMQLHILFKELHEGDNINFESIKPYTFKGVFNGIYKVISTHTAPTIADKQEFIGWVAKQFEREMD
;
A
#
# COMPACT_ATOMS: atom_id res chain seq x y z
N MET A 1 13.07 -0.79 19.58
CA MET A 1 11.80 -0.21 19.06
C MET A 1 10.92 -1.35 18.59
N LYS A 2 9.64 -1.35 18.98
CA LYS A 2 8.70 -2.46 18.73
C LYS A 2 8.54 -2.70 17.22
N LYS A 3 9.11 -3.79 16.70
CA LYS A 3 8.83 -4.36 15.37
C LYS A 3 7.45 -5.06 15.39
N LEU A 4 6.43 -4.41 15.98
CA LEU A 4 5.07 -4.94 16.03
C LEU A 4 4.37 -4.62 14.71
N ASN A 5 4.53 -5.56 13.79
CA ASN A 5 3.51 -6.03 12.85
C ASN A 5 3.13 -5.09 11.68
N SER A 6 4.11 -4.70 10.85
CA SER A 6 3.84 -4.12 9.53
C SER A 6 2.76 -4.92 8.77
N THR A 7 2.82 -6.25 8.80
CA THR A 7 1.82 -7.11 8.16
C THR A 7 0.42 -7.02 8.79
N LEU A 8 0.28 -6.93 10.13
CA LEU A 8 -1.04 -6.80 10.75
C LEU A 8 -1.66 -5.43 10.45
N ILE A 9 -0.86 -4.36 10.44
CA ILE A 9 -1.34 -3.01 10.08
C ILE A 9 -1.77 -2.99 8.61
N ILE A 10 -0.96 -3.58 7.71
CA ILE A 10 -1.32 -3.74 6.30
C ILE A 10 -2.61 -4.54 6.15
N GLU A 11 -2.78 -5.62 6.90
CA GLU A 11 -4.00 -6.44 6.86
C GLU A 11 -5.22 -5.69 7.40
N GLN A 12 -5.09 -4.92 8.47
CA GLN A 12 -6.16 -4.08 9.01
C GLN A 12 -6.61 -3.02 7.99
N ILE A 13 -5.65 -2.32 7.38
CA ILE A 13 -5.93 -1.31 6.35
C ILE A 13 -6.51 -1.97 5.10
N TYR A 14 -5.99 -3.14 4.69
CA TYR A 14 -6.55 -3.94 3.61
C TYR A 14 -8.03 -4.24 3.87
N ASN A 15 -8.37 -4.79 5.04
CA ASN A 15 -9.77 -5.10 5.38
C ASN A 15 -10.62 -3.81 5.40
N PHE A 16 -10.11 -2.72 5.96
CA PHE A 16 -10.81 -1.42 5.98
C PHE A 16 -11.10 -0.88 4.57
N VAL A 17 -10.15 -0.95 3.62
CA VAL A 17 -10.40 -0.45 2.26
C VAL A 17 -11.37 -1.33 1.49
N LEU A 18 -11.43 -2.64 1.77
CA LEU A 18 -12.41 -3.54 1.16
C LEU A 18 -13.85 -3.19 1.53
N GLU A 19 -14.06 -2.62 2.72
CA GLU A 19 -15.38 -2.15 3.18
C GLU A 19 -15.83 -0.85 2.51
N LYS A 20 -14.93 -0.14 1.81
CA LYS A 20 -15.30 1.12 1.14
C LYS A 20 -16.27 0.87 -0.02
N PRO A 21 -17.33 1.69 -0.18
CA PRO A 21 -18.27 1.55 -1.28
C PRO A 21 -17.60 1.52 -2.65
N TYR A 22 -18.03 0.57 -3.48
CA TYR A 22 -17.55 0.40 -4.86
C TYR A 22 -16.03 0.15 -4.97
N PHE A 23 -15.33 -0.25 -3.90
CA PHE A 23 -13.89 -0.52 -3.97
C PHE A 23 -13.57 -1.61 -5.00
N GLN A 24 -14.32 -2.70 -4.97
CA GLN A 24 -14.11 -3.86 -5.85
C GLN A 24 -14.35 -3.55 -7.33
N SER A 25 -15.18 -2.55 -7.65
CA SER A 25 -15.47 -2.16 -9.04
C SER A 25 -14.48 -1.13 -9.60
N LYS A 26 -13.50 -0.68 -8.82
CA LYS A 26 -12.46 0.26 -9.27
C LYS A 26 -11.38 -0.47 -10.06
N SER A 27 -10.69 0.25 -10.94
CA SER A 27 -9.49 -0.29 -11.60
C SER A 27 -8.41 -0.62 -10.57
N GLN A 28 -7.51 -1.56 -10.91
CA GLN A 28 -6.40 -1.94 -10.03
C GLN A 28 -5.58 -0.72 -9.57
N PHE A 29 -5.29 0.22 -10.47
CA PHE A 29 -4.59 1.47 -10.11
C PHE A 29 -5.34 2.27 -9.04
N MET A 30 -6.67 2.39 -9.15
CA MET A 30 -7.47 3.14 -8.18
C MET A 30 -7.60 2.40 -6.84
N GLN A 31 -7.65 1.07 -6.86
CA GLN A 31 -7.60 0.25 -5.65
C GLN A 31 -6.27 0.44 -4.91
N LEU A 32 -5.16 0.38 -5.65
CA LEU A 32 -3.82 0.64 -5.13
C LEU A 32 -3.66 2.07 -4.62
N HIS A 33 -4.19 3.07 -5.33
CA HIS A 33 -4.18 4.46 -4.88
C HIS A 33 -4.87 4.61 -3.52
N ILE A 34 -6.06 4.04 -3.37
CA ILE A 34 -6.81 4.10 -2.10
C ILE A 34 -6.01 3.41 -1.00
N LEU A 35 -5.51 2.21 -1.25
CA LEU A 35 -4.74 1.46 -0.26
C LEU A 35 -3.46 2.19 0.18
N PHE A 36 -2.62 2.60 -0.78
CA PHE A 36 -1.37 3.28 -0.47
C PHE A 36 -1.59 4.65 0.17
N LYS A 37 -2.70 5.32 -0.14
CA LYS A 37 -3.06 6.56 0.55
C LYS A 37 -3.41 6.32 2.03
N GLU A 38 -4.11 5.23 2.35
CA GLU A 38 -4.41 4.88 3.76
C GLU A 38 -3.17 4.33 4.50
N LEU A 39 -2.23 3.70 3.79
CA LEU A 39 -0.94 3.25 4.34
C LEU A 39 0.08 4.38 4.51
N HIS A 40 -0.12 5.50 3.83
CA HIS A 40 0.78 6.65 3.92
C HIS A 40 0.68 7.31 5.29
N GLU A 41 1.85 7.58 5.88
CA GLU A 41 1.97 8.31 7.13
C GLU A 41 2.25 9.80 6.89
N GLY A 42 1.60 10.67 7.65
CA GLY A 42 1.82 12.12 7.59
C GLY A 42 0.76 12.85 6.76
N ASP A 43 1.12 14.03 6.26
CA ASP A 43 0.19 14.87 5.50
C ASP A 43 -0.03 14.30 4.08
N ASN A 44 -1.31 14.18 3.71
CA ASN A 44 -1.76 13.75 2.39
C ASN A 44 -1.13 14.53 1.22
N ILE A 45 -0.68 15.77 1.43
CA ILE A 45 0.05 16.54 0.41
C ILE A 45 1.36 15.86 -0.04
N ASN A 46 1.92 14.99 0.79
CA ASN A 46 3.17 14.28 0.51
C ASN A 46 2.95 12.92 -0.19
N PHE A 47 1.69 12.55 -0.44
CA PHE A 47 1.35 11.35 -1.20
C PHE A 47 1.12 11.69 -2.68
N GLU A 48 1.88 11.04 -3.55
CA GLU A 48 1.80 11.23 -5.00
C GLU A 48 1.49 9.90 -5.70
N SER A 49 0.54 9.92 -6.64
CA SER A 49 0.29 8.80 -7.55
C SER A 49 0.56 9.21 -8.99
N ILE A 50 1.59 8.63 -9.59
CA ILE A 50 2.00 8.87 -10.97
C ILE A 50 1.53 7.69 -11.82
N LYS A 51 0.60 7.96 -12.73
CA LYS A 51 0.07 6.92 -13.62
C LYS A 51 1.17 6.38 -14.54
N PRO A 52 1.14 5.07 -14.87
CA PRO A 52 0.13 4.10 -14.47
C PRO A 52 0.49 3.28 -13.23
N TYR A 53 1.74 3.36 -12.72
CA TYR A 53 2.27 2.33 -11.84
C TYR A 53 3.13 2.85 -10.68
N THR A 54 3.20 4.15 -10.40
CA THR A 54 4.13 4.65 -9.39
C THR A 54 3.40 5.38 -8.28
N PHE A 55 3.75 5.05 -7.04
CA PHE A 55 3.28 5.74 -5.84
C PHE A 55 4.48 6.24 -5.04
N LYS A 56 4.37 7.44 -4.48
CA LYS A 56 5.37 8.01 -3.59
C LYS A 56 4.71 8.46 -2.29
N GLY A 57 5.40 8.24 -1.18
CA GLY A 57 4.90 8.63 0.13
C GLY A 57 5.81 8.12 1.23
N VAL A 58 5.48 8.51 2.46
CA VAL A 58 6.11 7.95 3.67
C VAL A 58 5.34 6.71 4.09
N PHE A 59 6.05 5.59 4.21
CA PHE A 59 5.51 4.32 4.66
C PHE A 59 6.46 3.74 5.71
N ASN A 60 5.93 3.37 6.88
CA ASN A 60 6.73 2.87 8.01
C ASN A 60 7.88 3.86 8.36
N GLY A 61 7.55 5.15 8.41
CA GLY A 61 8.48 6.24 8.68
C GLY A 61 9.52 6.56 7.60
N ILE A 62 9.48 5.92 6.42
CA ILE A 62 10.47 6.12 5.35
C ILE A 62 9.78 6.59 4.07
N TYR A 63 10.31 7.64 3.45
CA TYR A 63 9.90 8.02 2.10
C TYR A 63 10.31 6.93 1.10
N LYS A 64 9.35 6.37 0.38
CA LYS A 64 9.57 5.34 -0.63
C LYS A 64 8.89 5.71 -1.94
N VAL A 65 9.49 5.23 -3.02
CA VAL A 65 8.91 5.20 -4.36
C VAL A 65 8.61 3.75 -4.68
N ILE A 66 7.34 3.43 -4.94
CA ILE A 66 6.85 2.07 -5.14
C ILE A 66 6.37 1.95 -6.58
N SER A 67 6.97 1.03 -7.33
CA SER A 67 6.48 0.61 -8.64
C SER A 67 5.53 -0.57 -8.48
N THR A 68 4.32 -0.43 -9.00
CA THR A 68 3.24 -1.42 -8.92
C THR A 68 3.03 -2.15 -10.24
N HIS A 69 3.99 -2.10 -11.17
CA HIS A 69 3.86 -2.79 -12.46
C HIS A 69 3.64 -4.30 -12.29
N THR A 70 4.28 -4.89 -11.28
CA THR A 70 4.19 -6.32 -10.93
C THR A 70 3.34 -6.56 -9.68
N ALA A 71 2.46 -5.63 -9.31
CA ALA A 71 1.62 -5.81 -8.14
C ALA A 71 0.62 -6.96 -8.37
N PRO A 72 0.49 -7.92 -7.42
CA PRO A 72 -0.57 -8.91 -7.46
C PRO A 72 -1.96 -8.27 -7.49
N THR A 73 -2.96 -9.04 -7.89
CA THR A 73 -4.35 -8.60 -7.74
C THR A 73 -4.72 -8.51 -6.27
N ILE A 74 -5.53 -7.52 -5.92
CA ILE A 74 -5.97 -7.32 -4.53
C ILE A 74 -6.90 -8.44 -4.03
N ALA A 75 -7.47 -9.21 -4.96
CA ALA A 75 -8.31 -10.38 -4.66
C ALA A 75 -7.49 -11.53 -4.02
N ASP A 76 -6.21 -11.67 -4.38
CA ASP A 76 -5.31 -12.70 -3.84
C ASP A 76 -4.69 -12.21 -2.53
N LYS A 77 -5.52 -12.10 -1.48
CA LYS A 77 -5.20 -11.47 -0.19
C LYS A 77 -3.80 -11.79 0.34
N GLN A 78 -3.46 -13.08 0.42
CA GLN A 78 -2.18 -13.50 1.02
C GLN A 78 -0.98 -13.05 0.19
N GLU A 79 -1.02 -13.26 -1.13
CA GLU A 79 0.03 -12.84 -2.04
C GLU A 79 0.16 -11.31 -2.06
N PHE A 80 -0.96 -10.62 -2.13
CA PHE A 80 -1.02 -9.18 -2.16
C PHE A 80 -0.46 -8.53 -0.89
N ILE A 81 -0.93 -8.95 0.30
CA ILE A 81 -0.42 -8.44 1.58
C ILE A 81 1.08 -8.74 1.72
N GLY A 82 1.52 -9.94 1.34
CA GLY A 82 2.94 -10.30 1.33
C GLY A 82 3.76 -9.40 0.41
N TRP A 83 3.25 -9.08 -0.78
CA TRP A 83 3.90 -8.17 -1.71
C TRP A 83 3.97 -6.74 -1.18
N VAL A 84 2.89 -6.21 -0.58
CA VAL A 84 2.87 -4.87 0.05
C VAL A 84 3.88 -4.80 1.20
N ALA A 85 3.92 -5.81 2.05
CA ALA A 85 4.86 -5.85 3.19
C ALA A 85 6.32 -5.75 2.72
N LYS A 86 6.69 -6.45 1.65
CA LYS A 86 8.02 -6.37 1.03
C LYS A 86 8.36 -4.97 0.54
N GLN A 87 7.38 -4.20 0.04
CA GLN A 87 7.64 -2.83 -0.41
C GLN A 87 8.12 -1.93 0.75
N PHE A 88 7.73 -2.24 1.99
CA PHE A 88 8.03 -1.44 3.18
C PHE A 88 9.21 -1.98 3.99
N GLU A 89 9.81 -3.10 3.58
CA GLU A 89 11.06 -3.58 4.18
C GLU A 89 12.16 -2.54 3.92
N ARG A 90 13.03 -2.33 4.91
CA ARG A 90 14.26 -1.55 4.71
C ARG A 90 15.17 -2.39 3.84
N GLU A 91 15.70 -1.79 2.77
CA GLU A 91 16.87 -2.35 2.12
C GLU A 91 17.98 -2.39 3.19
N MET A 92 18.53 -3.57 3.42
CA MET A 92 19.71 -3.72 4.26
C MET A 92 20.91 -3.46 3.36
N ASP A 93 21.54 -2.30 3.52
CA ASP A 93 22.88 -2.01 3.00
C ASP A 93 23.94 -2.89 3.68
#